data_AF-D8UBX9-F1
#
_entry.id   AF-D8UBX9-F1
#
_cell.length_a   1.000
_cell.length_b   1.000
_cell.length_c   1.000
_cell.angle_alpha   90.00
_cell.angle_beta   90.00
_cell.angle_gamma   90.00
#
_symmetry.space_group_name_H-M   'P 1'
#
loop_
_entity.id
_entity.type
_entity.pdbx_description
1 polymer ?
#
loop_
_entity_poly.entity_id
_entity_poly.type
_entity_poly.pdbx_seq_one_letter_code
_entity_poly.pdbx_strand_id
1 'polypeptide(L)'
;MTHHNNRTVKMLHELSTLEGATSVLSRYTDPQDGFTLAVPPGWVFGEGELPGNSSFSGASGARRTLVWIPEGANPRDVNVTLVITNVSVVAKLVDATELSGRYFVEYTVQKLPEPQRHLYSLLALGYNGMYNRLYTITAQTLEGDRPQYEAALLSMVKSLSVPPQRICVLCHYKTQRLHHSPSAWGLIAGSAPALQHPACTAHAQ
;
A
#
# COMPACT_ATOMS: atom_id res chain seq x y z
N MET A 1 -20.18 -32.91 14.18
CA MET A 1 -19.23 -32.42 15.20
C MET A 1 -18.30 -31.43 14.52
N THR A 2 -18.39 -30.19 14.94
CA THR A 2 -17.99 -28.99 14.20
C THR A 2 -16.54 -28.63 14.51
N HIS A 3 -15.64 -28.67 13.54
CA HIS A 3 -14.27 -28.18 13.68
C HIS A 3 -14.29 -26.65 13.57
N HIS A 4 -14.22 -25.95 14.71
CA HIS A 4 -14.04 -24.50 14.74
C HIS A 4 -12.56 -24.09 14.53
N ASN A 5 -12.39 -23.05 13.73
CA ASN A 5 -11.18 -22.58 13.08
C ASN A 5 -10.29 -21.79 14.06
N ASN A 6 -9.14 -22.37 14.43
CA ASN A 6 -8.23 -21.83 15.46
C ASN A 6 -7.22 -20.77 14.92
N ARG A 7 -7.51 -20.16 13.76
CA ARG A 7 -6.61 -19.16 13.13
C ARG A 7 -6.95 -17.71 13.46
N THR A 8 -8.17 -17.41 13.90
CA THR A 8 -8.61 -16.02 14.17
C THR A 8 -8.07 -15.48 15.51
N VAL A 9 -7.81 -16.35 16.48
CA VAL A 9 -7.36 -15.93 17.82
C VAL A 9 -5.88 -15.55 17.83
N LYS A 10 -5.07 -16.08 16.90
CA LYS A 10 -3.62 -15.81 16.86
C LYS A 10 -3.30 -14.39 16.38
N MET A 11 -4.19 -13.76 15.59
CA MET A 11 -4.01 -12.39 15.10
C MET A 11 -4.33 -11.34 16.19
N LEU A 12 -5.18 -11.67 17.16
CA LEU A 12 -5.58 -10.75 18.23
C LEU A 12 -4.55 -10.64 19.37
N HIS A 13 -3.63 -11.61 19.51
CA HIS A 13 -2.60 -11.60 20.55
C HIS A 13 -1.24 -11.04 20.06
N GLU A 14 -1.05 -10.90 18.75
CA GLU A 14 0.19 -10.34 18.16
C GLU A 14 0.16 -8.81 18.00
N LEU A 15 -0.95 -8.15 18.36
CA LEU A 15 -1.07 -6.69 18.42
C LEU A 15 -0.64 -6.10 19.78
N SER A 16 -0.36 -6.93 20.79
CA SER A 16 -0.07 -6.46 22.16
C SER A 16 1.42 -6.27 22.48
N THR A 17 2.32 -6.46 21.51
CA THR A 17 3.78 -6.31 21.74
C THR A 17 4.41 -5.37 20.72
N LEU A 18 3.87 -4.15 20.63
CA LEU A 18 4.55 -2.99 20.09
C LEU A 18 4.48 -1.89 21.14
N GLU A 19 5.22 -2.06 22.24
CA GLU A 19 5.47 -0.98 23.19
C GLU A 19 6.44 0.03 22.57
N GLY A 20 5.86 1.01 21.88
CA GLY A 20 6.51 2.25 21.47
C GLY A 20 5.49 3.36 21.64
N ALA A 21 5.62 4.13 22.73
CA ALA A 21 4.84 5.31 23.10
C ALA A 21 3.33 5.20 22.84
N THR A 22 2.57 4.80 23.87
CA THR A 22 1.11 4.98 23.91
C THR A 22 0.79 6.48 23.96
N SER A 23 0.91 7.17 22.82
CA SER A 23 0.51 8.57 22.69
C SER A 23 -1.00 8.63 22.74
N VAL A 24 -1.55 9.40 23.67
CA VAL A 24 -2.99 9.72 23.69
C VAL A 24 -3.31 10.45 22.38
N LEU A 25 -4.09 9.81 21.49
CA LEU A 25 -4.50 10.40 20.22
C LEU A 25 -5.52 11.53 20.47
N SER A 26 -5.34 12.67 19.80
CA SER A 26 -6.31 13.77 19.79
C SER A 26 -7.32 13.58 18.65
N ARG A 27 -8.58 14.01 18.86
CA ARG A 27 -9.60 13.96 17.80
C ARG A 27 -9.49 15.20 16.91
N TYR A 28 -9.19 14.99 15.65
CA TYR A 28 -9.38 15.95 14.57
C TYR A 28 -10.81 15.82 14.02
N THR A 29 -11.48 16.96 13.81
CA THR A 29 -12.80 17.05 13.17
C THR A 29 -12.68 18.00 12.01
N ASP A 30 -13.01 17.53 10.81
CA ASP A 30 -13.00 18.37 9.62
C ASP A 30 -14.35 19.09 9.46
N PRO A 31 -14.39 20.43 9.45
CA PRO A 31 -15.64 21.17 9.36
C PRO A 31 -16.25 21.20 7.95
N GLN A 32 -15.45 20.92 6.91
CA GLN A 32 -15.89 21.01 5.51
C GLN A 32 -16.52 19.70 5.04
N ASP A 33 -15.88 18.58 5.32
CA ASP A 33 -16.28 17.24 4.89
C ASP A 33 -16.92 16.42 6.04
N GLY A 34 -16.90 16.92 7.27
CA GLY A 34 -17.63 16.36 8.42
C GLY A 34 -17.07 15.05 8.99
N PHE A 35 -15.89 14.61 8.56
CA PHE A 35 -15.26 13.40 9.10
C PHE A 35 -14.47 13.69 10.38
N THR A 36 -14.13 12.62 11.10
CA THR A 36 -13.22 12.71 12.26
C THR A 36 -12.09 11.70 12.15
N LEU A 37 -10.92 12.06 12.66
CA LEU A 37 -9.71 11.23 12.66
C LEU A 37 -9.00 11.36 14.01
N ALA A 38 -8.43 10.27 14.52
CA ALA A 38 -7.57 10.32 15.69
C ALA A 38 -6.11 10.56 15.25
N VAL A 39 -5.50 11.65 15.71
CA VAL A 39 -4.16 12.11 15.31
C VAL A 39 -3.26 12.18 16.53
N PRO A 40 -2.01 11.69 16.48
CA PRO A 40 -1.10 11.84 17.62
C PRO A 40 -0.76 13.33 17.87
N PRO A 41 -0.50 13.73 19.12
CA PRO A 41 -0.09 15.10 19.43
C PRO A 41 1.29 15.41 18.80
N GLY A 42 1.54 16.69 18.51
CA GLY A 42 2.82 17.14 17.95
C GLY A 42 3.01 16.83 16.45
N TRP A 43 1.95 16.48 15.73
CA TRP A 43 1.99 16.38 14.27
C TRP A 43 1.59 17.71 13.63
N VAL A 44 2.40 18.15 12.67
CA VAL A 44 2.13 19.32 11.82
C VAL A 44 1.08 18.94 10.77
N PHE A 45 0.12 19.84 10.52
CA PHE A 45 -0.95 19.67 9.55
C PHE A 45 -0.74 20.55 8.32
N GLY A 46 -1.06 20.02 7.14
CA GLY A 46 -1.08 20.74 5.88
C GLY A 46 -2.29 20.34 5.03
N GLU A 47 -2.72 21.27 4.17
CA GLU A 47 -3.87 21.08 3.28
C GLU A 47 -3.55 21.63 1.89
N GLY A 48 -4.06 20.97 0.85
CA GLY A 48 -4.05 21.45 -0.52
C GLY A 48 -5.31 21.05 -1.26
N GLU A 49 -5.82 21.93 -2.13
CA GLU A 49 -6.99 21.66 -2.96
C GLU A 49 -6.65 21.84 -4.44
N LEU A 50 -7.09 20.90 -5.27
CA LEU A 50 -7.10 21.04 -6.72
C LEU A 50 -8.53 21.30 -7.18
N PRO A 51 -8.80 22.44 -7.84
CA PRO A 51 -10.13 22.77 -8.32
C PRO A 51 -10.60 21.74 -9.38
N GLY A 52 -11.88 21.39 -9.31
CA GLY A 52 -12.51 20.50 -10.28
C GLY A 52 -12.81 21.17 -11.62
N ASN A 53 -13.39 20.41 -12.56
CA ASN A 53 -13.78 20.89 -13.89
C ASN A 53 -14.98 21.85 -13.91
N SER A 54 -15.44 22.29 -12.74
CA SER A 54 -16.54 23.23 -12.56
C SER A 54 -16.12 24.28 -11.56
N SER A 55 -16.50 25.53 -11.84
CA SER A 55 -16.07 26.75 -11.13
C SER A 55 -16.61 26.89 -9.70
N PHE A 56 -16.92 25.78 -9.02
CA PHE A 56 -17.53 25.74 -7.70
C PHE A 56 -16.71 24.83 -6.77
N SER A 57 -16.35 25.34 -5.58
CA SER A 57 -15.69 24.54 -4.54
C SER A 57 -16.63 23.40 -4.10
N GLY A 58 -16.12 22.17 -4.11
CA GLY A 58 -16.93 20.97 -3.82
C GLY A 58 -17.70 20.37 -5.00
N ALA A 59 -17.50 20.87 -6.23
CA ALA A 59 -18.08 20.22 -7.40
C ALA A 59 -17.30 18.95 -7.83
N SER A 60 -17.95 18.13 -8.67
CA SER A 60 -17.38 16.88 -9.20
C SER A 60 -15.97 17.11 -9.75
N GLY A 61 -14.99 16.39 -9.20
CA GLY A 61 -13.59 16.46 -9.64
C GLY A 61 -12.68 17.37 -8.82
N ALA A 62 -13.19 18.12 -7.84
CA ALA A 62 -12.33 18.75 -6.83
C ALA A 62 -11.66 17.66 -5.98
N ARG A 63 -10.36 17.84 -5.71
CA ARG A 63 -9.57 16.93 -4.85
C ARG A 63 -8.94 17.74 -3.74
N ARG A 64 -9.31 17.43 -2.50
CA ARG A 64 -8.68 17.99 -1.31
C ARG A 64 -7.70 16.97 -0.73
N THR A 65 -6.51 17.40 -0.37
CA THR A 65 -5.46 16.56 0.18
C THR A 65 -5.06 17.14 1.52
N LEU A 66 -5.22 16.35 2.56
CA LEU A 66 -4.81 16.67 3.93
C LEU A 66 -3.59 15.83 4.28
N VAL A 67 -2.62 16.43 4.95
CA VAL A 67 -1.39 15.75 5.33
C VAL A 67 -1.09 16.04 6.79
N TRP A 68 -0.73 15.00 7.53
CA TRP A 68 -0.15 15.11 8.87
C TRP A 68 1.28 14.57 8.84
N ILE A 69 2.21 15.33 9.43
CA ILE A 69 3.64 14.99 9.48
C ILE A 69 4.11 15.11 10.94
N PRO A 70 4.78 14.11 11.52
CA PRO A 70 5.34 14.25 12.86
C PRO A 70 6.37 15.39 12.91
N GLU A 71 6.35 16.20 13.95
CA GLU A 71 7.34 17.26 14.13
C GLU A 71 8.77 16.66 14.18
N GLY A 72 9.69 17.29 13.44
CA GLY A 72 11.09 16.86 13.34
C GLY A 72 11.35 15.63 12.44
N ALA A 73 10.31 14.96 11.94
CA ALA A 73 10.47 13.86 10.99
C ALA A 73 10.68 14.39 9.55
N ASN A 74 11.36 13.60 8.72
CA ASN A 74 11.44 13.86 7.29
C ASN A 74 10.07 13.56 6.63
N PRO A 75 9.37 14.55 6.05
CA PRO A 75 8.05 14.35 5.46
C PRO A 75 8.01 13.30 4.35
N ARG A 76 9.14 13.05 3.68
CA ARG A 76 9.25 12.02 2.64
C ARG A 76 9.12 10.61 3.20
N ASP A 77 9.53 10.40 4.45
CA ASP A 77 9.66 9.07 5.04
C ASP A 77 8.50 8.75 5.98
N VAL A 78 7.97 9.76 6.69
CA VAL A 78 6.85 9.59 7.63
C VAL A 78 5.83 10.71 7.43
N ASN A 79 4.68 10.34 6.87
CA ASN A 79 3.51 11.20 6.77
C ASN A 79 2.24 10.34 6.69
N VAL A 80 1.10 10.94 7.04
CA VAL A 80 -0.22 10.40 6.73
C VAL A 80 -0.88 11.38 5.78
N THR A 81 -1.26 10.92 4.59
CA THR A 81 -1.94 11.72 3.58
C THR A 81 -3.36 11.18 3.37
N LEU A 82 -4.36 12.04 3.52
CA LEU A 82 -5.75 11.76 3.20
C LEU A 82 -6.14 12.55 1.95
N VAL A 83 -6.56 11.85 0.89
CA VAL A 83 -7.08 12.48 -0.32
C VAL A 83 -8.60 12.29 -0.34
N ILE A 84 -9.31 13.40 -0.36
CA ILE A 84 -10.77 13.49 -0.41
C ILE A 84 -11.15 13.85 -1.84
N THR A 85 -11.96 13.01 -2.45
CA THR A 85 -12.52 13.24 -3.79
C THR A 85 -14.02 13.13 -3.67
N ASN A 86 -14.73 14.17 -4.13
CA ASN A 86 -16.19 14.15 -4.12
C ASN A 86 -16.69 13.10 -5.11
N VAL A 87 -17.22 12.01 -4.56
CA VAL A 87 -17.85 10.93 -5.30
C VAL A 87 -19.24 10.73 -4.74
N SER A 88 -20.24 10.67 -5.60
CA SER A 88 -21.64 10.46 -5.19
C SER A 88 -21.93 8.96 -5.16
N VAL A 89 -21.16 8.16 -4.42
CA VAL A 89 -21.25 6.69 -4.47
C VAL A 89 -21.16 6.05 -3.07
N VAL A 90 -21.97 5.02 -2.81
CA VAL A 90 -21.71 4.06 -1.74
C VAL A 90 -20.71 3.04 -2.27
N ALA A 91 -19.56 2.88 -1.61
CA ALA A 91 -18.56 1.89 -1.97
C ALA A 91 -18.66 0.65 -1.07
N LYS A 92 -18.51 -0.54 -1.65
CA LYS A 92 -18.44 -1.80 -0.91
C LYS A 92 -17.27 -2.64 -1.43
N LEU A 93 -16.35 -2.98 -0.53
CA LEU A 93 -15.28 -3.95 -0.81
C LEU A 93 -15.88 -5.33 -1.06
N VAL A 94 -15.46 -5.99 -2.12
CA VAL A 94 -15.85 -7.36 -2.46
C VAL A 94 -14.73 -8.33 -2.12
N ASP A 95 -13.51 -8.06 -2.59
CA ASP A 95 -12.31 -8.86 -2.29
C ASP A 95 -11.05 -7.99 -2.28
N ALA A 96 -10.05 -8.42 -1.52
CA ALA A 96 -8.71 -7.85 -1.53
C ALA A 96 -7.68 -8.95 -1.31
N THR A 97 -6.78 -9.13 -2.28
CA THR A 97 -5.80 -10.23 -2.25
C THR A 97 -4.45 -9.82 -2.85
N GLU A 98 -3.43 -10.60 -2.54
CA GLU A 98 -2.08 -10.47 -3.10
C GLU A 98 -1.90 -11.49 -4.25
N LEU A 99 -1.34 -11.05 -5.37
CA LEU A 99 -1.19 -11.82 -6.60
C LEU A 99 0.22 -11.65 -7.21
N SER A 100 1.19 -12.42 -6.71
CA SER A 100 2.57 -12.46 -7.22
C SER A 100 3.32 -11.12 -7.06
N GLY A 101 3.35 -10.58 -5.85
CA GLY A 101 3.95 -9.29 -5.51
C GLY A 101 3.11 -8.08 -5.93
N ARG A 102 1.82 -8.28 -6.22
CA ARG A 102 0.86 -7.26 -6.67
C ARG A 102 -0.36 -7.28 -5.77
N TYR A 103 -1.07 -6.17 -5.65
CA TYR A 103 -2.29 -6.08 -4.85
C TYR A 103 -3.50 -5.99 -5.77
N PHE A 104 -4.47 -6.86 -5.58
CA PHE A 104 -5.74 -6.83 -6.28
C PHE A 104 -6.85 -6.42 -5.31
N VAL A 105 -7.68 -5.47 -5.72
CA VAL A 105 -8.79 -4.94 -4.94
C VAL A 105 -10.02 -4.91 -5.84
N GLU A 106 -11.06 -5.61 -5.43
CA GLU A 106 -12.35 -5.67 -6.10
C GLU A 106 -13.39 -4.99 -5.24
N TYR A 107 -14.17 -4.08 -5.83
CA TYR A 107 -15.18 -3.34 -5.10
C TYR A 107 -16.29 -2.85 -6.03
N THR A 108 -17.44 -2.55 -5.43
CA THR A 108 -18.55 -1.93 -6.13
C THR A 108 -18.73 -0.49 -5.69
N VAL A 109 -19.28 0.33 -6.57
CA VAL A 109 -19.71 1.70 -6.28
C VAL A 109 -21.10 1.96 -6.82
N GLN A 110 -21.97 2.51 -5.99
CA GLN A 110 -23.38 2.76 -6.29
C GLN A 110 -23.72 4.24 -6.09
N LYS A 111 -23.96 4.95 -7.19
CA LYS A 111 -24.49 6.32 -7.19
C LYS A 111 -25.98 6.30 -7.43
N LEU A 112 -26.83 6.63 -6.46
CA LEU A 112 -28.27 6.67 -6.72
C LEU A 112 -28.64 7.96 -7.48
N PRO A 113 -29.48 7.90 -8.54
CA PRO A 113 -30.22 6.75 -9.07
C PRO A 113 -29.54 5.99 -10.22
N GLU A 114 -28.26 6.24 -10.50
CA GLU A 114 -27.49 5.54 -11.54
C GLU A 114 -27.32 4.04 -11.22
N PRO A 115 -27.08 3.18 -12.21
CA PRO A 115 -26.78 1.77 -11.96
C PRO A 115 -25.44 1.56 -11.22
N GLN A 116 -25.37 0.50 -10.41
CA GLN A 116 -24.16 0.06 -9.72
C GLN A 116 -23.05 -0.27 -10.72
N ARG A 117 -21.81 0.07 -10.36
CA ARG A 117 -20.60 -0.31 -11.09
C ARG A 117 -19.76 -1.27 -10.27
N HIS A 118 -19.15 -2.22 -10.97
CA HIS A 118 -18.18 -3.17 -10.44
C HIS A 118 -16.79 -2.79 -10.94
N LEU A 119 -15.81 -2.71 -10.02
CA LEU A 119 -14.45 -2.29 -10.33
C LEU A 119 -13.44 -3.35 -9.88
N TYR A 120 -12.44 -3.56 -10.74
CA TYR A 120 -11.29 -4.42 -10.48
C TYR A 120 -10.02 -3.59 -10.59
N SER A 121 -9.34 -3.36 -9.47
CA SER A 121 -8.11 -2.59 -9.39
C SER A 121 -6.93 -3.50 -9.08
N LEU A 122 -5.85 -3.38 -9.86
CA LEU A 122 -4.58 -4.05 -9.58
C LEU A 122 -3.46 -3.02 -9.45
N LEU A 123 -2.69 -3.14 -8.37
CA LEU A 123 -1.53 -2.32 -8.05
C LEU A 123 -0.27 -3.15 -8.19
N ALA A 124 0.69 -2.67 -8.97
CA ALA A 124 1.98 -3.31 -9.20
C ALA A 124 3.11 -2.29 -9.16
N LEU A 125 4.23 -2.63 -8.52
CA LEU A 125 5.40 -1.76 -8.47
C LEU A 125 6.46 -2.31 -9.44
N GLY A 126 6.93 -1.47 -10.37
CA GLY A 126 7.97 -1.82 -11.34
C GLY A 126 9.14 -0.84 -11.33
N TYR A 127 10.27 -1.21 -11.92
CA TYR A 127 11.47 -0.36 -11.99
C TYR A 127 11.94 -0.16 -13.43
N ASN A 128 12.02 1.10 -13.87
CA ASN A 128 12.35 1.44 -15.26
C ASN A 128 13.85 1.72 -15.49
N GLY A 129 14.73 1.42 -14.53
CA GLY A 129 16.15 1.75 -14.60
C GLY A 129 16.53 3.08 -13.94
N MET A 130 15.56 3.93 -13.60
CA MET A 130 15.81 5.22 -12.95
C MET A 130 15.05 5.34 -11.62
N TYR A 131 13.74 5.04 -11.63
CA TYR A 131 12.88 5.11 -10.45
C TYR A 131 11.92 3.93 -10.37
N ASN A 132 11.48 3.64 -9.15
CA ASN A 132 10.32 2.78 -8.94
C ASN A 132 9.05 3.52 -9.39
N ARG A 133 8.14 2.80 -10.03
CA ARG A 133 6.85 3.32 -10.50
C ARG A 133 5.74 2.42 -10.00
N LEU A 134 4.77 3.03 -9.34
CA LEU A 134 3.52 2.36 -8.97
C LEU A 134 2.58 2.43 -10.17
N TYR A 135 2.17 1.27 -10.65
CA TYR A 135 1.19 1.10 -11.70
C TYR A 135 -0.13 0.70 -11.07
N THR A 136 -1.19 1.43 -11.37
CA THR A 136 -2.56 1.07 -11.00
C THR A 136 -3.35 0.90 -12.28
N ILE A 137 -3.89 -0.29 -12.51
CA ILE A 137 -4.87 -0.55 -13.58
C ILE A 137 -6.23 -0.76 -12.95
N THR A 138 -7.26 -0.14 -13.50
CA THR A 138 -8.64 -0.29 -13.05
C THR A 138 -9.52 -0.63 -14.24
N ALA A 139 -10.20 -1.76 -14.18
CA ALA A 139 -11.30 -2.11 -15.08
C ALA A 139 -12.62 -1.82 -14.38
N GLN A 140 -13.63 -1.43 -15.16
CA GLN A 140 -14.96 -1.10 -14.66
C GLN A 140 -16.03 -1.65 -15.59
N THR A 141 -17.14 -2.12 -15.03
CA THR A 141 -18.36 -2.47 -15.77
C THR A 141 -19.60 -2.09 -14.96
N LEU A 142 -20.77 -2.02 -15.61
CA LEU A 142 -22.04 -2.02 -14.89
C LEU A 142 -22.27 -3.39 -14.26
N GLU A 143 -22.89 -3.44 -13.09
CA GLU A 143 -23.14 -4.71 -12.39
C GLU A 143 -24.00 -5.66 -13.24
N GLY A 144 -24.98 -5.13 -13.97
CA GLY A 144 -25.84 -5.91 -14.87
C GLY A 144 -25.09 -6.55 -16.05
N ASP A 145 -24.02 -5.91 -16.54
CA ASP A 145 -23.22 -6.39 -17.67
C ASP A 145 -22.03 -7.24 -17.23
N ARG A 146 -21.81 -7.40 -15.91
CA ARG A 146 -20.68 -8.13 -15.35
C ARG A 146 -20.56 -9.55 -15.91
N PRO A 147 -21.62 -10.38 -15.97
CA PRO A 147 -21.50 -11.75 -16.46
C PRO A 147 -20.98 -11.86 -17.90
N GLN A 148 -21.17 -10.80 -18.70
CA GLN A 148 -20.70 -10.77 -20.09
C GLN A 148 -19.21 -10.39 -20.20
N TYR A 149 -18.75 -9.41 -19.43
CA TYR A 149 -17.40 -8.83 -19.60
C TYR A 149 -16.38 -9.26 -18.55
N GLU A 150 -16.81 -9.81 -17.41
CA GLU A 150 -15.97 -10.12 -16.26
C GLU A 150 -14.73 -10.94 -16.61
N ALA A 151 -14.90 -12.03 -17.37
CA ALA A 151 -13.78 -12.89 -17.75
C ALA A 151 -12.72 -12.13 -18.56
N ALA A 152 -13.14 -11.30 -19.52
CA ALA A 152 -12.23 -10.50 -20.35
C ALA A 152 -11.53 -9.41 -19.51
N LEU A 153 -12.29 -8.69 -18.67
CA LEU A 153 -11.75 -7.64 -17.81
C LEU A 153 -10.74 -8.20 -16.81
N LEU A 154 -11.06 -9.31 -16.14
CA LEU A 154 -10.15 -9.98 -15.21
C LEU A 154 -8.91 -10.50 -15.93
N SER A 155 -9.06 -11.08 -17.12
CA SER A 155 -7.92 -11.53 -17.93
C SER A 155 -6.99 -10.36 -18.26
N MET A 156 -7.54 -9.22 -18.71
CA MET A 156 -6.73 -8.03 -19.01
C MET A 156 -6.03 -7.48 -17.77
N VAL A 157 -6.76 -7.27 -16.67
CA VAL A 157 -6.21 -6.72 -15.42
C VAL A 157 -5.11 -7.62 -14.86
N LYS A 158 -5.35 -8.93 -14.78
CA LYS A 158 -4.37 -9.90 -14.23
C LYS A 158 -3.18 -10.15 -15.16
N SER A 159 -3.32 -9.86 -16.46
CA SER A 159 -2.22 -9.97 -17.42
C SER A 159 -1.19 -8.84 -17.32
N LEU A 160 -1.45 -7.78 -16.52
CA LEU A 160 -0.51 -6.68 -16.35
C LEU A 160 0.85 -7.20 -15.88
N SER A 161 1.84 -7.01 -16.74
CA SER A 161 3.26 -7.26 -16.47
C SER A 161 3.98 -5.93 -16.34
N VAL A 162 4.71 -5.76 -15.24
CA VAL A 162 5.53 -4.58 -14.98
C VAL A 162 7.01 -4.98 -14.98
N PRO A 163 7.93 -4.07 -15.33
CA PRO A 163 9.37 -4.35 -15.28
C PRO A 163 9.76 -4.88 -13.89
N PRO A 164 10.60 -5.93 -13.81
CA PRO A 164 10.95 -6.54 -12.54
C PRO A 164 11.62 -5.52 -11.62
N GLN A 165 11.25 -5.57 -10.34
CA GLN A 165 11.93 -4.76 -9.35
C GLN A 165 13.38 -5.24 -9.23
N ARG A 166 14.32 -4.30 -9.08
CA ARG A 166 15.64 -4.66 -8.57
C ARG A 166 15.49 -5.10 -7.12
N ILE A 167 15.25 -6.38 -6.90
CA ILE A 167 15.53 -6.98 -5.60
C ILE A 167 17.05 -6.92 -5.48
N CYS A 168 17.56 -6.02 -4.64
CA CYS A 168 18.95 -6.07 -4.25
C CYS A 168 19.15 -7.40 -3.51
N VAL A 169 19.69 -8.41 -4.20
CA VAL A 169 19.87 -9.78 -3.70
C VAL A 169 20.74 -9.80 -2.42
N LEU A 170 21.55 -8.76 -2.21
CA LEU A 170 22.31 -8.55 -0.97
C LEU A 170 21.44 -8.29 0.27
N CYS A 171 20.24 -7.70 0.13
CA CYS A 171 19.33 -7.53 1.26
C CYS A 171 18.62 -8.85 1.64
N HIS A 172 18.40 -9.76 0.69
CA HIS A 172 17.77 -11.05 0.97
C HIS A 172 18.70 -12.00 1.76
N TYR A 173 20.03 -11.82 1.65
CA TYR A 173 21.00 -12.66 2.35
C TYR A 173 21.19 -12.32 3.85
N LYS A 174 20.77 -11.12 4.31
CA LYS A 174 20.87 -10.76 5.74
C LYS A 174 19.73 -11.34 6.59
N THR A 175 18.55 -11.57 6.01
CA THR A 175 17.40 -12.09 6.77
C THR A 175 17.50 -13.59 7.04
N GLN A 176 18.24 -14.35 6.21
CA GLN A 176 18.47 -15.78 6.45
C GLN A 176 19.59 -16.08 7.47
N ARG A 177 20.42 -15.09 7.83
CA ARG A 177 21.54 -15.28 8.77
C ARG A 177 21.19 -15.03 10.25
N LEU A 178 19.93 -14.68 10.56
CA LEU A 178 19.47 -14.49 11.94
C LEU A 178 18.81 -15.74 12.56
N HIS A 179 18.72 -16.85 11.82
CA HIS A 179 18.17 -18.12 12.35
C HIS A 179 19.23 -19.16 12.77
N HIS A 180 20.52 -18.82 12.76
CA HIS A 180 21.55 -19.68 13.37
C HIS A 180 22.09 -19.06 14.66
N SER A 181 21.63 -19.64 15.76
CA SER A 181 22.13 -19.43 17.13
C SER A 181 23.65 -19.54 17.20
N PRO A 182 24.37 -18.58 17.82
CA PRO A 182 25.79 -18.72 18.13
C PRO A 182 25.94 -19.50 19.44
N SER A 183 25.87 -20.82 19.38
CA SER A 183 26.24 -21.69 20.50
C SER A 183 27.13 -22.84 20.02
N ALA A 184 28.36 -22.51 19.61
CA ALA A 184 29.48 -23.44 19.56
C ALA A 184 30.78 -22.64 19.39
N TRP A 185 31.36 -22.19 20.50
CA TRP A 185 32.78 -21.87 20.53
C TRP A 185 33.54 -23.19 20.48
N GLY A 186 34.20 -23.45 19.35
CA GLY A 186 35.12 -24.56 19.15
C GLY A 186 36.31 -24.05 18.35
N LEU A 187 37.42 -23.85 19.05
CA LEU A 187 38.75 -23.52 18.51
C LEU A 187 39.16 -24.46 17.37
N ILE A 188 39.31 -23.95 16.15
CA ILE A 188 40.28 -24.46 15.18
C ILE A 188 40.86 -23.26 14.41
N ALA A 189 42.15 -23.01 14.64
CA ALA A 189 42.97 -22.13 13.81
C ALA A 189 43.18 -22.79 12.44
N GLY A 190 42.74 -22.12 11.38
CA GLY A 190 42.93 -22.54 10.00
C GLY A 190 42.78 -21.34 9.08
N SER A 191 43.88 -20.99 8.40
CA SER A 191 44.03 -19.88 7.46
C SER A 191 42.91 -19.83 6.41
N ALA A 192 42.18 -18.71 6.35
CA ALA A 192 41.23 -18.43 5.28
C ALA A 192 41.96 -18.00 3.99
N PRO A 193 41.59 -18.54 2.81
CA PRO A 193 42.12 -18.04 1.54
C PRO A 193 41.47 -16.69 1.20
N ALA A 194 42.29 -15.77 0.69
CA ALA A 194 41.85 -14.46 0.21
C ALA A 194 40.89 -14.63 -0.97
N LEU A 195 39.61 -14.31 -0.75
CA LEU A 195 38.62 -14.14 -1.83
C LEU A 195 38.93 -12.82 -2.55
N GLN A 196 39.48 -12.93 -3.75
CA GLN A 196 39.58 -11.82 -4.70
C GLN A 196 38.17 -11.38 -5.12
N HIS A 197 37.84 -10.12 -4.83
CA HIS A 197 36.65 -9.47 -5.37
C HIS A 197 36.85 -9.19 -6.88
N PRO A 198 35.91 -9.55 -7.77
CA PRO A 198 35.92 -9.01 -9.12
C PRO A 198 35.55 -7.52 -9.06
N ALA A 199 36.41 -6.68 -9.63
CA ALA A 199 36.21 -5.24 -9.74
C ALA A 199 34.93 -4.94 -10.55
N CYS A 200 34.02 -4.19 -9.95
CA CYS A 200 32.84 -3.66 -10.62
C CYS A 200 33.28 -2.42 -11.42
N THR A 201 33.65 -2.59 -12.69
CA THR A 201 33.88 -1.49 -13.62
C THR A 201 32.55 -0.83 -13.96
N ALA A 202 32.32 0.36 -13.41
CA ALA A 202 31.29 1.27 -13.86
C ALA A 202 31.74 1.90 -15.19
N HIS A 203 31.14 1.50 -16.31
CA HIS A 203 31.19 2.27 -17.54
C HIS A 203 30.03 3.27 -17.53
N ALA A 204 30.37 4.54 -17.36
CA ALA A 204 29.52 5.66 -17.72
C ALA A 204 29.75 6.00 -19.20
N GLN A 205 28.65 6.09 -19.96
CA GLN A 205 28.51 6.92 -21.15
C GLN A 205 27.13 7.56 -21.10
#